data_AF-A0A143Z5N8-F1
#
_entry.id   AF-A0A143Z5N8-F1
#
_cell.length_a   1.000
_cell.length_b   1.000
_cell.length_c   1.000
_cell.angle_alpha   90.00
_cell.angle_beta   90.00
_cell.angle_gamma   90.00
#
_symmetry.space_group_name_H-M   'P 1'
#
loop_
_entity.id
_entity.type
_entity.pdbx_description
1 polymer ?
#
loop_
_entity_poly.entity_id
_entity_poly.type
_entity_poly.pdbx_seq_one_letter_code
_entity_poly.pdbx_strand_id
1 'polypeptide(L)'
;MPKLKQLANYLVYSYENHTAARFGDNELKLQMLLYFAQRECLALVGEPLFEENFEGWEEGPVLPELHFFFEEDYDPFEPLEMKKLTEREQFILDRTVFAYGQYEGWYLSESARRETSWRKSRTGLAPAAAGPNLLELGDIREDAKKVRLYDTVFDVYLDELEEFEGEVLKP
;
A
#
# COMPACT_ATOMS: atom_id res chain seq x y z
N MET A 1 11.15 -5.56 11.22
CA MET A 1 12.25 -4.94 10.45
C MET A 1 12.71 -5.76 9.23
N PRO A 2 13.28 -6.99 9.31
CA PRO A 2 13.85 -7.64 8.09
C PRO A 2 12.80 -7.93 7.03
N LYS A 3 11.60 -8.30 7.49
CA LYS A 3 10.47 -8.62 6.61
C LYS A 3 9.94 -7.37 5.90
N LEU A 4 9.78 -6.24 6.60
CA LEU A 4 9.33 -4.99 5.99
C LEU A 4 10.26 -4.53 4.86
N LYS A 5 11.59 -4.60 5.09
CA LYS A 5 12.60 -4.27 4.07
C LYS A 5 12.49 -5.20 2.86
N GLN A 6 12.24 -6.49 3.06
CA GLN A 6 11.99 -7.44 1.96
C GLN A 6 10.74 -7.08 1.15
N LEU A 7 9.64 -6.69 1.81
CA LEU A 7 8.42 -6.24 1.14
C LEU A 7 8.68 -4.95 0.34
N ALA A 8 9.45 -4.00 0.89
CA ALA A 8 9.83 -2.77 0.21
C ALA A 8 10.70 -3.04 -1.04
N ASN A 9 11.74 -3.88 -0.91
CA ASN A 9 12.57 -4.30 -2.05
C ASN A 9 11.72 -4.99 -3.14
N TYR A 10 10.79 -5.88 -2.76
CA TYR A 10 9.90 -6.52 -3.71
C TYR A 10 8.95 -5.54 -4.39
N LEU A 11 8.41 -4.57 -3.66
CA LEU A 11 7.53 -3.54 -4.25
C LEU A 11 8.26 -2.74 -5.33
N VAL A 12 9.51 -2.35 -5.08
CA VAL A 12 10.38 -1.69 -6.07
C VAL A 12 10.57 -2.60 -7.28
N TYR A 13 10.93 -3.86 -7.09
CA TYR A 13 11.09 -4.84 -8.17
C TYR A 13 9.81 -5.06 -8.99
N SER A 14 8.68 -5.22 -8.31
CA SER A 14 7.37 -5.37 -8.94
C SER A 14 7.04 -4.14 -9.78
N TYR A 15 7.27 -2.94 -9.26
CA TYR A 15 7.09 -1.70 -10.00
C TYR A 15 7.91 -1.66 -11.29
N GLU A 16 9.22 -1.92 -11.19
CA GLU A 16 10.11 -1.83 -12.35
C GLU A 16 9.76 -2.87 -13.42
N ASN A 17 9.35 -4.08 -13.01
CA ASN A 17 8.91 -5.12 -13.93
C ASN A 17 7.58 -4.79 -14.62
N HIS A 18 6.59 -4.29 -13.88
CA HIS A 18 5.26 -4.03 -14.43
C HIS A 18 5.21 -2.75 -15.28
N THR A 19 6.00 -1.73 -14.92
CA THR A 19 5.98 -0.43 -15.61
C THR A 19 7.07 -0.28 -16.67
N ALA A 20 8.08 -1.16 -16.66
CA ALA A 20 9.33 -1.02 -17.42
C ALA A 20 10.05 0.33 -17.19
N ALA A 21 9.72 1.02 -16.09
CA ALA A 21 10.34 2.27 -15.68
C ALA A 21 11.16 2.05 -14.41
N ARG A 22 12.28 2.77 -14.27
CA ARG A 22 13.05 2.74 -13.02
C ARG A 22 12.25 3.39 -11.90
N PHE A 23 12.26 2.80 -10.71
CA PHE A 23 11.63 3.39 -9.53
C PHE A 23 12.39 4.65 -9.09
N GLY A 24 13.73 4.59 -9.16
CA GLY A 24 14.63 5.62 -8.64
C GLY A 24 14.62 5.67 -7.11
N ASP A 25 15.17 6.73 -6.53
CA ASP A 25 15.28 6.88 -5.07
C ASP A 25 14.08 7.67 -4.51
N ASN A 26 12.86 7.27 -4.90
CA ASN A 26 11.63 8.01 -4.58
C ASN A 26 11.01 7.52 -3.26
N GLU A 27 11.57 7.98 -2.15
CA GLU A 27 11.14 7.64 -0.79
C GLU A 27 9.64 7.90 -0.57
N LEU A 28 9.15 9.07 -0.97
CA LEU A 28 7.74 9.42 -0.80
C LEU A 28 6.82 8.43 -1.52
N LYS A 29 7.15 8.04 -2.76
CA LYS A 29 6.35 7.08 -3.51
C LYS A 29 6.36 5.70 -2.84
N LEU A 30 7.52 5.23 -2.36
CA LEU A 30 7.63 3.96 -1.65
C LEU A 30 6.72 3.93 -0.41
N GLN A 31 6.81 4.98 0.42
CA GLN A 31 6.00 5.13 1.63
C GLN A 31 4.50 5.09 1.31
N MET A 32 4.06 5.82 0.27
CA MET A 32 2.65 5.84 -0.12
C MET A 32 2.19 4.50 -0.68
N LEU A 33 2.98 3.84 -1.52
CA LEU A 33 2.61 2.54 -2.07
C LEU A 33 2.53 1.48 -0.96
N LEU A 34 3.41 1.50 0.04
CA LEU A 34 3.31 0.59 1.19
C LEU A 34 2.09 0.90 2.08
N TYR A 35 1.74 2.18 2.26
CA TYR A 35 0.50 2.56 2.95
C TYR A 35 -0.73 2.00 2.23
N PHE A 36 -0.80 2.15 0.90
CA PHE A 36 -1.88 1.57 0.11
C PHE A 36 -1.84 0.04 0.15
N ALA A 37 -0.69 -0.61 0.13
CA ALA A 37 -0.57 -2.07 0.25
C ALA A 37 -1.11 -2.59 1.60
N GLN A 38 -0.80 -1.91 2.72
CA GLN A 38 -1.35 -2.24 4.03
C GLN A 38 -2.89 -2.11 4.04
N ARG A 39 -3.41 -1.02 3.47
CA ARG A 39 -4.87 -0.78 3.35
C ARG A 39 -5.56 -1.83 2.48
N GLU A 40 -4.97 -2.16 1.33
CA GLU A 40 -5.47 -3.17 0.39
C GLU A 40 -5.47 -4.57 1.02
N CYS A 41 -4.41 -4.92 1.76
CA CYS A 41 -4.34 -6.19 2.50
C CYS A 41 -5.47 -6.30 3.53
N LEU A 42 -5.72 -5.21 4.27
CA LEU A 42 -6.81 -5.16 5.24
C LEU A 42 -8.19 -5.28 4.58
N ALA A 43 -8.37 -4.72 3.37
CA ALA A 43 -9.62 -4.83 2.62
C ALA A 43 -9.87 -6.26 2.11
N LEU A 44 -8.83 -6.91 1.60
CA LEU A 44 -8.92 -8.22 0.96
C LEU A 44 -8.91 -9.39 1.95
N VAL A 45 -8.06 -9.30 2.97
CA VAL A 45 -7.74 -10.44 3.86
C VAL A 45 -8.23 -10.18 5.28
N GLY A 46 -8.45 -8.92 5.66
CA GLY A 46 -8.80 -8.55 7.04
C GLY A 46 -7.62 -8.61 8.02
N GLU A 47 -6.41 -8.89 7.54
CA GLU A 47 -5.18 -8.97 8.33
C GLU A 47 -4.13 -7.98 7.80
N PRO A 48 -3.26 -7.43 8.67
CA PRO A 48 -2.19 -6.56 8.22
C PRO A 48 -1.22 -7.28 7.27
N LEU A 49 -0.59 -6.50 6.37
CA LEU A 49 0.51 -6.99 5.54
C LEU A 49 1.80 -7.08 6.35
N PHE A 50 2.03 -6.11 7.24
CA PHE A 50 3.14 -6.05 8.19
C PHE A 50 2.69 -5.36 9.50
N GLU A 51 3.50 -5.49 10.55
CA GLU A 51 3.16 -5.09 11.93
C GLU A 51 3.66 -3.68 12.29
N GLU A 52 4.62 -3.14 11.54
CA GLU A 52 5.13 -1.79 11.74
C GLU A 52 4.04 -0.72 11.54
N ASN A 53 4.14 0.37 12.30
CA ASN A 53 3.09 1.40 12.35
C ASN A 53 3.47 2.60 11.50
N PHE A 54 2.49 3.12 10.76
CA PHE A 54 2.65 4.41 10.10
C PHE A 54 2.54 5.55 11.10
N GLU A 55 3.30 6.61 10.84
CA GLU A 55 3.24 7.91 11.49
C GLU A 55 2.58 8.95 10.56
N GLY A 56 1.86 9.91 11.13
CA GLY A 56 1.13 10.95 10.40
C GLY A 56 1.95 12.19 10.12
N TRP A 57 2.85 12.14 9.14
CA TRP A 57 3.71 13.27 8.73
C TRP A 57 2.96 14.27 7.84
N GLU A 58 3.53 15.45 7.60
CA GLU A 58 2.87 16.50 6.81
C GLU A 58 2.64 16.03 5.36
N GLU A 59 3.60 15.29 4.84
CA GLU A 59 3.64 14.70 3.51
C GLU A 59 2.76 13.46 3.39
N GLY A 60 2.28 12.88 4.49
CA GLY A 60 1.44 11.68 4.47
C GLY A 60 1.85 10.64 5.51
N PRO A 61 1.31 9.42 5.41
CA PRO A 61 1.73 8.27 6.21
C PRO A 61 3.20 7.92 5.95
N VAL A 62 4.01 7.75 6.99
CA VAL A 62 5.43 7.34 6.86
C VAL A 62 5.69 6.16 7.78
N LEU A 63 6.43 5.16 7.30
CA LEU A 63 7.07 4.11 8.09
C LEU A 63 8.47 4.59 8.47
N PRO A 64 8.72 4.96 9.74
CA PRO A 64 10.02 5.44 10.18
C PRO A 64 11.13 4.41 9.95
N GLU A 65 10.80 3.11 10.00
CA GLU A 65 11.73 2.01 9.77
C GLU A 65 12.27 1.93 8.33
N LEU A 66 11.64 2.64 7.40
CA LEU A 66 12.08 2.75 6.02
C LEU A 66 12.59 4.16 5.69
N HIS A 67 12.72 5.04 6.67
CA HIS A 67 13.35 6.33 6.42
C HIS A 67 14.80 6.12 5.95
N PHE A 68 15.23 6.82 4.90
CA PHE A 68 16.51 6.61 4.21
C PHE A 68 16.69 5.22 3.58
N PHE A 69 15.59 4.52 3.25
CA PHE A 69 15.66 3.18 2.69
C PHE A 69 16.59 3.07 1.49
N PHE A 70 16.51 3.99 0.52
CA PHE A 70 17.36 3.96 -0.67
C PHE A 70 18.84 4.26 -0.41
N GLU A 71 19.17 4.90 0.72
CA GLU A 71 20.54 5.24 1.10
C GLU A 71 21.21 4.14 1.94
N GLU A 72 20.44 3.51 2.83
CA GLU A 72 20.98 2.62 3.87
C GLU A 72 20.61 1.14 3.70
N ASP A 73 19.45 0.85 3.11
CA ASP A 73 18.79 -0.46 3.24
C ASP A 73 18.38 -1.11 1.92
N TYR A 74 18.35 -0.35 0.82
CA TYR A 74 17.94 -0.84 -0.47
C TYR A 74 18.95 -1.85 -1.00
N ASP A 75 18.45 -3.02 -1.33
CA ASP A 75 19.20 -4.11 -1.95
C ASP A 75 18.37 -4.62 -3.13
N PRO A 76 18.85 -4.48 -4.38
CA PRO A 76 18.11 -4.89 -5.57
C PRO A 76 17.54 -6.30 -5.42
N PHE A 77 16.22 -6.43 -5.53
CA PHE A 77 15.56 -7.70 -5.28
C PHE A 77 15.92 -8.73 -6.37
N GLU A 78 16.49 -9.86 -5.96
CA GLU A 78 16.78 -10.96 -6.87
C GLU A 78 15.58 -11.94 -6.95
N PRO A 79 15.27 -12.54 -8.13
CA PRO A 79 14.17 -13.48 -8.26
C PRO A 79 14.20 -14.67 -7.28
N LEU A 80 15.38 -15.07 -6.80
CA LEU A 80 15.52 -16.13 -5.81
C LEU A 80 14.93 -15.74 -4.44
N GLU A 81 14.91 -14.43 -4.13
CA GLU A 81 14.35 -13.85 -2.91
C GLU A 81 12.82 -13.93 -2.88
N MET A 82 12.15 -14.15 -4.04
CA MET A 82 10.68 -14.33 -4.08
C MET A 82 10.22 -15.43 -3.11
N LYS A 83 11.03 -16.47 -2.91
CA LYS A 83 10.73 -17.58 -1.98
C LYS A 83 10.66 -17.16 -0.50
N LYS A 84 11.17 -15.97 -0.15
CA LYS A 84 11.09 -15.40 1.20
C LYS A 84 9.77 -14.65 1.45
N LEU A 85 8.99 -14.41 0.39
CA LEU A 85 7.67 -13.82 0.47
C LEU A 85 6.59 -14.88 0.21
N THR A 86 5.50 -14.78 0.95
CA THR A 86 4.30 -15.60 0.72
C THR A 86 3.60 -15.15 -0.56
N GLU A 87 2.81 -16.05 -1.16
CA GLU A 87 2.00 -15.72 -2.35
C GLU A 87 1.04 -14.55 -2.06
N ARG A 88 0.48 -14.48 -0.84
CA ARG A 88 -0.35 -13.37 -0.37
C ARG A 88 0.39 -12.04 -0.44
N GLU A 89 1.60 -11.98 0.11
CA GLU A 89 2.40 -10.74 0.14
C GLU A 89 2.73 -10.27 -1.27
N GLN A 90 3.16 -11.19 -2.14
CA GLN A 90 3.45 -10.90 -3.54
C GLN A 90 2.21 -10.37 -4.27
N PHE A 91 1.08 -11.07 -4.14
CA PHE A 91 -0.18 -10.68 -4.75
C PHE A 91 -0.65 -9.28 -4.34
N ILE A 92 -0.60 -8.95 -3.05
CA ILE A 92 -1.00 -7.63 -2.55
C ILE A 92 -0.09 -6.52 -3.10
N LEU A 93 1.22 -6.74 -3.11
CA LEU A 93 2.18 -5.75 -3.59
C LEU A 93 2.05 -5.53 -5.10
N ASP A 94 1.95 -6.61 -5.89
CA ASP A 94 1.74 -6.54 -7.34
C ASP A 94 0.44 -5.81 -7.68
N ARG A 95 -0.65 -6.15 -7.00
CA ARG A 95 -1.94 -5.47 -7.18
C ARG A 95 -1.86 -3.99 -6.84
N THR A 96 -1.16 -3.65 -5.76
CA THR A 96 -0.94 -2.25 -5.37
C THR A 96 -0.14 -1.50 -6.43
N VAL A 97 0.92 -2.10 -6.97
CA VAL A 97 1.70 -1.53 -8.07
C VAL A 97 0.83 -1.34 -9.31
N PHE A 98 -0.01 -2.31 -9.67
CA PHE A 98 -0.90 -2.22 -10.83
C PHE A 98 -1.91 -1.08 -10.67
N ALA A 99 -2.51 -0.94 -9.49
CA ALA A 99 -3.51 0.10 -9.22
C ALA A 99 -2.91 1.51 -9.12
N TYR A 100 -1.77 1.65 -8.42
CA TYR A 100 -1.27 2.96 -7.98
C TYR A 100 0.09 3.34 -8.55
N GLY A 101 0.85 2.41 -9.13
CA GLY A 101 2.21 2.65 -9.60
C GLY A 101 2.31 3.73 -10.68
N GLN A 102 1.29 3.89 -11.51
CA GLN A 102 1.25 4.94 -12.54
C GLN A 102 1.24 6.37 -11.98
N TYR A 103 0.89 6.55 -10.70
CA TYR A 103 0.82 7.87 -10.08
C TYR A 103 2.16 8.31 -9.48
N GLU A 104 2.35 9.63 -9.43
CA GLU A 104 3.49 10.24 -8.76
C GLU A 104 3.32 10.26 -7.23
N GLY A 105 4.46 10.25 -6.51
CA GLY A 105 4.46 10.22 -5.04
C GLY A 105 3.66 11.36 -4.40
N TRP A 106 3.69 12.57 -4.97
CA TRP A 106 2.92 13.72 -4.47
C TRP A 106 1.40 13.53 -4.63
N TYR A 107 0.95 12.87 -5.70
CA TYR A 107 -0.47 12.62 -5.96
C TYR A 107 -0.99 11.52 -5.03
N LEU A 108 -0.17 10.48 -4.83
CA LEU A 108 -0.43 9.42 -3.86
C LEU A 108 -0.50 9.98 -2.43
N SER A 109 0.41 10.88 -2.09
CA SER A 109 0.40 11.64 -0.82
C SER A 109 -0.90 12.41 -0.63
N GLU A 110 -1.32 13.20 -1.62
CA GLU A 110 -2.58 13.94 -1.53
C GLU A 110 -3.77 13.01 -1.30
N SER A 111 -3.77 11.85 -1.96
CA SER A 111 -4.80 10.82 -1.78
C SER A 111 -4.77 10.24 -0.36
N ALA A 112 -3.60 9.84 0.14
CA ALA A 112 -3.43 9.30 1.48
C ALA A 112 -3.81 10.31 2.59
N ARG A 113 -3.53 11.60 2.40
CA ARG A 113 -3.91 12.67 3.34
C ARG A 113 -5.41 12.95 3.39
N ARG A 114 -6.19 12.45 2.43
CA ARG A 114 -7.67 12.51 2.48
C ARG A 114 -8.28 11.37 3.30
N GLU A 115 -7.48 10.38 3.67
CA GLU A 115 -7.94 9.23 4.44
C GLU A 115 -8.16 9.57 5.92
N THR A 116 -9.03 8.78 6.57
CA THR A 116 -9.45 9.01 7.95
C THR A 116 -8.29 8.80 8.91
N SER A 117 -7.50 7.74 8.71
CA SER A 117 -6.32 7.41 9.53
C SER A 117 -5.33 8.56 9.62
N TRP A 118 -4.95 9.15 8.49
CA TRP A 118 -4.04 10.29 8.47
C TRP A 118 -4.64 11.55 9.09
N ARG A 119 -5.91 11.86 8.82
CA ARG A 119 -6.56 13.06 9.41
C ARG A 119 -6.67 12.96 10.93
N LYS A 120 -6.98 11.77 11.45
CA LYS A 120 -7.06 11.51 12.88
C LYS A 120 -5.69 11.62 13.55
N SER A 121 -4.64 11.06 12.94
CA SER A 121 -3.29 11.19 13.48
C SER A 121 -2.82 12.66 13.53
N ARG A 122 -3.39 13.55 12.70
CA ARG A 122 -3.11 14.99 12.75
C ARG A 122 -4.05 15.84 13.60
N THR A 123 -5.07 15.24 14.22
CA THR A 123 -6.01 15.98 15.06
C THR A 123 -5.35 16.42 16.37
N GLY A 124 -5.49 17.69 16.74
CA GLY A 124 -4.94 18.23 17.99
C GLY A 124 -3.46 18.63 17.94
N LEU A 125 -2.78 18.46 16.81
CA LEU A 125 -1.41 18.95 16.61
C LEU A 125 -1.44 20.43 16.19
N ALA A 126 -0.69 21.27 16.90
CA ALA A 126 -0.38 22.61 16.41
C ALA A 126 0.53 22.50 15.17
N PRO A 127 0.43 23.39 14.17
CA PRO A 127 1.12 23.25 12.88
C PRO A 127 2.65 23.09 12.92
N ALA A 128 3.32 23.32 14.05
CA ALA A 128 4.77 23.44 14.13
C ALA A 128 5.45 22.75 15.34
N ALA A 129 4.74 22.01 16.21
CA ALA A 129 5.32 21.65 17.53
C ALA A 129 5.06 20.23 18.05
N ALA A 130 4.49 19.33 17.27
CA ALA A 130 4.27 17.97 17.73
C ALA A 130 4.75 16.98 16.67
N GLY A 131 5.59 16.03 17.11
CA GLY A 131 5.99 14.89 16.29
C GLY A 131 4.76 14.14 15.76
N PRO A 132 4.95 13.33 14.71
CA PRO A 132 3.83 12.68 14.06
C PRO A 132 3.20 11.65 15.02
N ASN A 133 1.88 11.73 15.21
CA ASN A 133 1.17 10.66 15.92
C ASN A 133 1.09 9.42 15.02
N LEU A 134 0.97 8.26 15.64
CA LEU A 134 0.72 7.01 14.93
C LEU A 134 -0.63 7.05 14.23
N LEU A 135 -0.71 6.40 13.07
CA LEU A 135 -1.96 6.00 12.44
C LEU A 135 -2.41 4.70 13.10
N GLU A 136 -3.52 4.74 13.83
CA GLU A 136 -4.07 3.54 14.42
C GLU A 136 -4.48 2.54 13.33
N LEU A 137 -4.09 1.26 13.48
CA LEU A 137 -4.48 0.21 12.55
C LEU A 137 -6.01 0.11 12.38
N GLY A 138 -6.75 0.39 13.44
CA GLY A 138 -8.22 0.47 13.41
C GLY A 138 -8.74 1.52 12.42
N ASP A 139 -8.07 2.66 12.31
CA ASP A 139 -8.47 3.69 11.35
C ASP A 139 -8.08 3.33 9.91
N ILE A 140 -6.93 2.66 9.71
CA ILE A 140 -6.56 2.14 8.38
C ILE A 140 -7.56 1.06 7.94
N ARG A 141 -8.11 0.27 8.87
CA ARG A 141 -9.22 -0.66 8.59
C ARG A 141 -10.49 0.05 8.17
N GLU A 142 -10.81 1.21 8.73
CA GLU A 142 -11.94 2.02 8.27
C GLU A 142 -11.70 2.57 6.85
N ASP A 143 -10.47 2.99 6.53
CA ASP A 143 -10.11 3.41 5.19
C ASP A 143 -10.16 2.25 4.18
N ALA A 144 -9.81 1.03 4.62
CA ALA A 144 -9.88 -0.18 3.82
C ALA A 144 -11.30 -0.52 3.35
N LYS A 145 -12.35 -0.14 4.10
CA LYS A 145 -13.75 -0.35 3.68
C LYS A 145 -14.14 0.44 2.43
N LYS A 146 -13.37 1.48 2.07
CA LYS A 146 -13.59 2.30 0.87
C LYS A 146 -12.94 1.68 -0.38
N VAL A 147 -12.10 0.66 -0.21
CA VAL A 147 -11.43 -0.02 -1.31
C VAL A 147 -12.48 -0.82 -2.08
N ARG A 148 -12.74 -0.39 -3.32
CA ARG A 148 -13.58 -1.15 -4.25
C ARG A 148 -12.72 -2.20 -4.95
N LEU A 149 -13.05 -3.46 -4.75
CA LEU A 149 -12.25 -4.57 -5.27
C LEU A 149 -12.53 -4.79 -6.76
N TYR A 150 -11.50 -4.64 -7.57
CA TYR A 150 -11.51 -4.96 -8.99
C TYR A 150 -10.88 -6.32 -9.25
N ASP A 151 -11.56 -7.17 -10.02
CA ASP A 151 -11.05 -8.42 -10.57
C ASP A 151 -10.52 -8.17 -11.99
N THR A 152 -9.20 -8.30 -12.16
CA THR A 152 -8.54 -8.07 -13.44
C THR A 152 -8.69 -9.22 -14.43
N VAL A 153 -9.09 -10.41 -13.97
CA VAL A 153 -9.32 -11.58 -14.84
C VAL A 153 -10.66 -11.43 -15.55
N PHE A 154 -11.67 -10.96 -14.83
CA PHE A 154 -13.03 -10.81 -15.34
C PHE A 154 -13.37 -9.38 -15.78
N ASP A 155 -12.47 -8.42 -15.56
CA ASP A 155 -12.63 -7.00 -15.94
C ASP A 155 -13.87 -6.35 -15.30
N VAL A 156 -14.12 -6.68 -14.02
CA VAL A 156 -15.32 -6.28 -13.27
C VAL A 156 -14.97 -5.95 -11.82
N TYR A 157 -15.79 -5.12 -11.19
CA TYR A 157 -15.73 -4.99 -9.74
C TYR A 157 -16.47 -6.14 -9.05
N LEU A 158 -15.96 -6.58 -7.90
CA LEU A 158 -16.56 -7.71 -7.18
C LEU A 158 -17.98 -7.40 -6.69
N ASP A 159 -18.28 -6.14 -6.39
CA ASP A 159 -19.64 -5.71 -6.05
C ASP A 159 -20.61 -5.81 -7.25
N GLU A 160 -20.13 -5.68 -8.48
CA GLU A 160 -20.93 -5.89 -9.71
C GLU A 160 -21.24 -7.36 -9.97
N LEU A 161 -20.42 -8.29 -9.46
CA LEU A 161 -20.67 -9.74 -9.55
C LEU A 161 -21.74 -10.19 -8.56
N GLU A 162 -21.78 -9.60 -7.36
CA GLU A 162 -22.81 -9.89 -6.36
C GLU A 162 -24.21 -9.44 -6.83
N GLU A 163 -24.27 -8.42 -7.68
CA GLU A 163 -25.50 -7.93 -8.31
C GLU A 163 -25.93 -8.75 -9.54
N PHE A 164 -25.14 -9.71 -10.00
CA PHE A 164 -25.45 -10.53 -11.17
C PHE A 164 -26.48 -11.64 -10.86
N GLU A 165 -27.77 -11.29 -10.86
CA GLU A 165 -28.90 -12.24 -10.84
C GLU A 165 -29.18 -12.87 -12.24
N GLY A 166 -28.15 -13.11 -13.05
CA GLY A 166 -28.34 -13.68 -14.38
C GLY A 166 -29.02 -15.05 -14.33
N GLU A 167 -30.17 -15.21 -15.00
CA GLU A 167 -30.82 -16.51 -15.16
C GLU A 167 -29.81 -17.49 -15.76
N VAL A 168 -29.33 -18.41 -14.93
CA VAL A 168 -28.52 -19.54 -15.39
C VAL A 168 -29.35 -20.25 -16.43
N LEU A 169 -28.92 -20.24 -17.70
CA LEU A 169 -29.51 -21.09 -18.73
C LEU A 169 -29.46 -22.52 -18.21
N LYS A 170 -30.61 -23.01 -17.74
CA LYS A 170 -30.75 -24.38 -17.27
C LYS A 170 -30.53 -25.28 -18.49
N PRO A 171 -29.65 -26.29 -18.39
CA PRO A 171 -29.35 -27.18 -19.50
C PRO A 171 -30.59 -27.95 -20.00
#